data_AF-A0A401FIE4-F1
#
_entry.id   AF-A0A401FIE4-F1
#
_cell.length_a   1.000
_cell.length_b   1.000
_cell.length_c   1.000
_cell.angle_alpha   90.00
_cell.angle_beta   90.00
_cell.angle_gamma   90.00
#
_symmetry.space_group_name_H-M   'P 1'
#
loop_
_entity.id
_entity.type
_entity.pdbx_description
1 polymer ?
#
loop_
_entity_poly.entity_id
_entity_poly.type
_entity_poly.pdbx_seq_one_letter_code
_entity_poly.pdbx_strand_id
1 'polypeptide(L)'
;MDKYEAELTPDMKAAYHIVRSQPHIMEFLAPKMDKVVGLEHLLDHFGWDFSQLMTFGDAANDLGMIAKAGMGVAMANASEDVKAVSDAITLSNDDDGVAAFLSQESTQKLFEQ
;
A
#
# COMPACT_ATOMS: atom_id res chain seq x y z
N MET A 1 6.38 17.87 -5.18
CA MET A 1 5.68 17.67 -6.47
C MET A 1 4.39 18.49 -6.59
N ASP A 2 4.02 19.28 -5.57
CA ASP A 2 2.67 19.88 -5.44
C ASP A 2 2.29 20.85 -6.55
N LYS A 3 3.27 21.63 -7.02
CA LYS A 3 3.10 22.49 -8.19
C LYS A 3 2.59 21.69 -9.41
N TYR A 4 3.25 20.56 -9.72
CA TYR A 4 2.90 19.76 -10.90
C TYR A 4 1.58 19.01 -10.71
N GLU A 5 1.25 18.61 -9.48
CA GLU A 5 -0.04 17.99 -9.19
C GLU A 5 -1.21 18.96 -9.38
N ALA A 6 -1.02 20.24 -9.03
CA ALA A 6 -1.99 21.30 -9.29
C ALA A 6 -2.17 21.60 -10.79
N GLU A 7 -1.18 21.28 -11.62
CA GLU A 7 -1.22 21.44 -13.08
C GLU A 7 -1.88 20.23 -13.79
N LEU A 8 -2.22 19.16 -13.08
CA LEU A 8 -2.87 17.98 -13.67
C LEU A 8 -4.28 18.30 -14.18
N THR A 9 -4.47 18.15 -15.49
CA THR A 9 -5.76 18.37 -16.14
C THR A 9 -6.73 17.21 -15.91
N PRO A 10 -8.05 17.44 -16.04
CA PRO A 10 -9.05 16.36 -16.02
C PRO A 10 -8.77 15.28 -17.08
N ASP A 11 -8.33 15.65 -18.28
CA ASP A 11 -8.01 14.72 -19.35
C ASP A 11 -6.83 13.81 -18.98
N MET A 12 -5.80 14.36 -18.33
CA MET A 12 -4.67 13.56 -17.84
C MET A 12 -5.12 12.58 -16.74
N LYS A 13 -5.95 13.04 -15.80
CA LYS A 13 -6.50 12.19 -14.73
C LYS A 13 -7.46 11.12 -15.26
N ALA A 14 -8.09 11.36 -16.41
CA ALA A 14 -8.90 10.35 -17.09
C ALA A 14 -8.05 9.34 -17.89
N ALA A 15 -6.93 9.80 -18.46
CA ALA A 15 -6.06 8.98 -19.30
C ALA A 15 -5.06 8.11 -18.51
N TYR A 16 -4.78 8.45 -17.24
CA TYR A 16 -3.80 7.76 -16.42
C TYR A 16 -4.29 7.59 -14.98
N HIS A 17 -3.86 6.51 -14.33
CA HIS A 17 -3.81 6.50 -12.87
C HIS A 17 -2.55 7.25 -12.44
N ILE A 18 -2.72 8.38 -11.76
CA ILE A 18 -1.62 9.26 -11.35
C ILE A 18 -1.53 9.25 -9.83
N VAL A 19 -0.40 8.79 -9.31
CA VAL A 19 -0.18 8.59 -7.87
C VAL A 19 1.25 8.95 -7.50
N ARG A 20 1.52 9.25 -6.23
CA ARG A 20 2.88 9.47 -5.73
C ARG A 20 3.35 8.29 -4.90
N SER A 21 4.59 7.88 -5.12
CA SER A 21 5.32 6.96 -4.24
C SER A 21 6.27 7.65 -3.30
N GLN A 22 6.74 8.86 -3.64
CA GLN A 22 7.69 9.63 -2.85
C GLN A 22 7.45 11.15 -3.04
N PRO A 23 8.00 12.04 -2.18
CA PRO A 23 7.79 13.49 -2.28
C PRO A 23 8.16 14.10 -3.65
N HIS A 24 9.11 13.47 -4.34
CA HIS A 24 9.66 13.89 -5.62
C HIS A 24 9.42 12.90 -6.76
N ILE A 25 8.53 11.91 -6.60
CA ILE A 25 8.20 10.94 -7.64
C ILE A 25 6.68 10.92 -7.84
N MET A 26 6.27 11.11 -9.10
CA MET A 26 4.89 10.99 -9.55
C MET A 26 4.85 9.93 -10.65
N GLU A 27 3.98 8.95 -10.47
CA GLU A 27 3.82 7.80 -11.35
C GLU A 27 2.62 8.02 -12.26
N PHE A 28 2.79 7.74 -13.55
CA PHE A 28 1.73 7.75 -14.54
C PHE A 28 1.56 6.33 -15.05
N LEU A 29 0.50 5.68 -14.60
CA LEU A 29 0.19 4.30 -14.91
C LEU A 29 -0.99 4.26 -15.88
N ALA A 30 -1.15 3.13 -16.58
CA ALA A 30 -2.34 2.88 -17.38
C ALA A 30 -3.61 3.08 -16.53
N PRO A 31 -4.74 3.50 -17.13
CA PRO A 31 -5.99 3.64 -16.40
C PRO A 31 -6.29 2.39 -15.56
N LYS A 32 -6.69 2.60 -14.31
CA LYS A 32 -7.02 1.55 -13.33
C LYS A 32 -5.86 0.67 -12.85
N MET A 33 -4.63 0.91 -13.30
CA MET A 33 -3.48 0.11 -12.87
C MET A 33 -2.99 0.54 -11.49
N ASP A 34 -2.95 -0.38 -10.54
CA ASP A 34 -2.52 -0.17 -9.15
C ASP A 34 -1.77 -1.41 -8.65
N LYS A 35 -1.03 -1.30 -7.53
CA LYS A 35 -0.43 -2.47 -6.86
C LYS A 35 -1.47 -3.55 -6.53
N VAL A 36 -2.71 -3.15 -6.19
CA VAL A 36 -3.82 -4.07 -5.93
C VAL A 36 -4.10 -5.00 -7.10
N VAL A 37 -3.97 -4.53 -8.34
CA VAL A 37 -4.24 -5.34 -9.54
C VAL A 37 -3.20 -6.45 -9.67
N GLY A 38 -1.93 -6.14 -9.39
CA GLY A 38 -0.87 -7.15 -9.38
C GLY A 38 -1.07 -8.20 -8.28
N LEU A 39 -1.52 -7.76 -7.10
CA LEU A 39 -1.82 -8.65 -5.98
C LEU A 39 -3.03 -9.55 -6.26
N GLU A 40 -4.08 -9.04 -6.90
CA GLU A 40 -5.22 -9.85 -7.37
C GLU A 40 -4.75 -11.04 -8.20
N HIS A 41 -3.93 -10.77 -9.22
CA HIS A 41 -3.39 -11.84 -10.07
C HIS A 41 -2.50 -12.83 -9.32
N LEU A 42 -1.71 -12.36 -8.34
CA LEU A 42 -0.85 -13.21 -7.54
C LEU A 42 -1.67 -14.12 -6.60
N LEU A 43 -2.69 -13.56 -5.96
CA LEU A 43 -3.58 -14.31 -5.07
C LEU A 43 -4.37 -15.37 -5.84
N ASP A 44 -4.93 -15.00 -7.00
CA ASP A 44 -5.64 -15.94 -7.89
C ASP A 44 -4.73 -17.11 -8.29
N HIS A 45 -3.44 -16.85 -8.56
CA HIS A 45 -2.47 -17.88 -8.89
C HIS A 45 -2.29 -18.92 -7.77
N PHE A 46 -2.34 -18.50 -6.51
CA PHE A 46 -2.25 -19.38 -5.34
C PHE A 46 -3.61 -19.92 -4.86
N GLY A 47 -4.71 -19.51 -5.49
CA GLY A 47 -6.06 -19.86 -5.04
C GLY A 47 -6.41 -19.22 -3.70
N TRP A 48 -5.84 -18.05 -3.43
CA TRP A 48 -6.07 -17.26 -2.22
C TRP A 48 -6.92 -16.03 -2.52
N ASP A 49 -7.45 -15.42 -1.47
CA ASP A 49 -8.07 -14.10 -1.53
C ASP A 49 -7.34 -13.09 -0.63
N PHE A 50 -7.81 -11.85 -0.64
CA PHE A 50 -7.18 -10.77 0.13
C PHE A 50 -7.22 -10.99 1.64
N SER A 51 -8.17 -11.77 2.18
CA SER A 51 -8.22 -12.06 3.62
C SER A 51 -6.99 -12.85 4.10
N GLN A 52 -6.30 -13.52 3.17
CA GLN A 52 -5.06 -14.27 3.41
C GLN A 52 -3.80 -13.46 3.11
N LEU A 53 -3.95 -12.16 2.82
CA LEU A 53 -2.83 -11.27 2.49
C LEU A 53 -2.53 -10.31 3.65
N MET A 54 -1.25 -10.16 3.95
CA MET A 54 -0.71 -9.08 4.76
C MET A 54 0.11 -8.14 3.88
N THR A 55 -0.08 -6.83 4.03
CA THR A 55 0.65 -5.80 3.27
C THR A 55 1.31 -4.80 4.20
N PHE A 56 2.44 -4.25 3.75
CA PHE A 56 3.17 -3.17 4.43
C PHE A 56 3.37 -2.03 3.43
N GLY A 57 3.13 -0.79 3.86
CA GLY A 57 3.17 0.36 2.96
C GLY A 57 3.33 1.69 3.69
N ASP A 58 3.71 2.72 2.94
CA ASP A 58 4.02 4.04 3.49
C ASP A 58 3.55 5.21 2.62
N ALA A 59 3.22 4.98 1.35
CA ALA A 59 2.89 6.04 0.41
C ALA A 59 1.54 5.85 -0.29
N ALA A 60 1.11 6.87 -1.04
CA ALA A 60 -0.20 6.88 -1.70
C ALA A 60 -0.41 5.71 -2.68
N ASN A 61 0.67 5.21 -3.31
CA ASN A 61 0.57 4.04 -4.19
C ASN A 61 0.43 2.70 -3.45
N ASP A 62 0.45 2.70 -2.11
CA ASP A 62 0.17 1.55 -1.25
C ASP A 62 -1.28 1.53 -0.72
N LEU A 63 -2.01 2.66 -0.80
CA LEU A 63 -3.34 2.82 -0.23
C LEU A 63 -4.29 1.68 -0.63
N GLY A 64 -4.32 1.32 -1.91
CA GLY A 64 -5.17 0.27 -2.43
C GLY A 64 -4.88 -1.09 -1.79
N MET A 65 -3.60 -1.47 -1.66
CA MET A 65 -3.22 -2.77 -1.10
C MET A 65 -3.33 -2.82 0.42
N ILE A 66 -3.12 -1.70 1.11
CA ILE A 66 -3.29 -1.61 2.56
C ILE A 66 -4.77 -1.73 2.93
N ALA A 67 -5.64 -0.98 2.26
CA ALA A 67 -7.07 -0.98 2.56
C ALA A 67 -7.78 -2.30 2.19
N LYS A 68 -7.21 -3.10 1.28
CA LYS A 68 -7.86 -4.31 0.76
C LYS A 68 -7.37 -5.60 1.42
N ALA A 69 -6.15 -5.62 1.95
CA ALA A 69 -5.57 -6.79 2.59
C ALA A 69 -6.35 -7.19 3.86
N GLY A 70 -6.31 -8.48 4.22
CA GLY A 70 -6.84 -8.96 5.49
C GLY A 70 -6.06 -8.42 6.70
N MET A 71 -4.81 -7.98 6.47
CA MET A 71 -4.02 -7.21 7.42
C MET A 71 -3.18 -6.16 6.69
N GLY A 72 -3.63 -4.92 6.67
CA GLY A 72 -2.88 -3.77 6.13
C GLY A 72 -2.08 -3.05 7.21
N VAL A 73 -0.76 -2.97 7.06
CA VAL A 73 0.14 -2.35 8.05
C VAL A 73 0.83 -1.11 7.49
N ALA A 74 0.61 0.04 8.12
CA ALA A 74 1.34 1.26 7.79
C ALA A 74 2.68 1.33 8.54
N MET A 75 3.72 1.81 7.88
CA MET A 75 4.99 2.13 8.53
C MET A 75 4.85 3.42 9.38
N ALA A 76 5.67 3.63 10.42
CA ALA A 76 5.59 4.87 11.23
C ALA A 76 5.84 6.14 10.39
N ASN A 77 6.70 6.04 9.37
CA ASN A 77 7.02 7.09 8.41
C ASN A 77 5.99 7.24 7.28
N ALA A 78 4.89 6.46 7.31
CA ALA A 78 3.84 6.54 6.31
C ALA A 78 3.12 7.89 6.32
N SER A 79 2.53 8.24 5.18
CA SER A 79 1.60 9.37 5.09
C SER A 79 0.31 9.12 5.90
N GLU A 80 -0.33 10.21 6.34
CA GLU A 80 -1.48 10.13 7.25
C GLU A 80 -2.70 9.44 6.61
N ASP A 81 -2.86 9.54 5.29
CA ASP A 81 -3.88 8.82 4.54
C ASP A 81 -3.65 7.30 4.55
N VAL A 82 -2.40 6.84 4.48
CA VAL A 82 -2.04 5.42 4.57
C VAL A 82 -2.29 4.88 5.99
N LYS A 83 -1.88 5.63 7.02
CA LYS A 83 -2.16 5.27 8.42
C LYS A 83 -3.65 5.21 8.73
N ALA A 84 -4.45 6.08 8.10
CA ALA A 84 -5.89 6.14 8.34
C ALA A 84 -6.66 4.91 7.82
N VAL A 85 -6.11 4.21 6.82
CA VAL A 85 -6.74 3.01 6.23
C VAL A 85 -6.11 1.70 6.67
N SER A 86 -5.03 1.74 7.46
CA SER A 86 -4.33 0.55 7.96
C SER A 86 -4.96 -0.01 9.23
N ASP A 87 -4.91 -1.33 9.39
CA ASP A 87 -5.32 -2.05 10.61
C ASP A 87 -4.33 -1.87 11.76
N ALA A 88 -3.05 -1.66 11.43
CA ALA A 88 -1.98 -1.46 12.40
C ALA A 88 -0.90 -0.51 11.87
N ILE A 89 -0.18 0.12 12.80
CA ILE A 89 0.99 0.93 12.51
C ILE A 89 2.20 0.27 13.18
N THR A 90 3.26 0.02 12.41
CA THR A 90 4.55 -0.50 12.93
C THR A 90 5.59 0.62 13.04
N LEU A 91 6.85 0.27 13.38
CA LEU A 91 7.97 1.21 13.41
C LEU A 91 8.29 1.79 12.02
N SER A 92 9.24 2.71 11.96
CA SER A 92 9.68 3.24 10.67
C SER A 92 10.44 2.19 9.86
N ASN A 93 10.59 2.43 8.57
CA ASN A 93 11.48 1.62 7.73
C ASN A 93 12.95 1.67 8.22
N ASP A 94 13.38 2.77 8.83
CA ASP A 94 14.74 2.95 9.37
C ASP A 94 14.94 2.18 10.69
N ASP A 95 13.85 1.76 11.33
CA ASP A 95 13.82 1.01 12.59
C ASP A 95 13.38 -0.47 12.39
N ASP A 96 13.60 -1.02 11.20
CA ASP A 96 13.23 -2.40 10.84
C ASP A 96 11.75 -2.75 11.08
N GLY A 97 10.83 -1.80 10.85
CA GLY A 97 9.41 -1.93 11.22
C GLY A 97 8.70 -3.17 10.68
N VAL A 98 9.06 -3.66 9.50
CA VAL A 98 8.52 -4.93 8.96
C VAL A 98 8.97 -6.10 9.84
N ALA A 99 10.26 -6.21 10.13
CA ALA A 99 10.80 -7.30 10.95
C ALA A 99 10.27 -7.23 12.39
N ALA A 100 10.17 -6.03 12.95
CA ALA A 100 9.62 -5.81 14.29
C ALA A 100 8.16 -6.26 14.38
N PHE A 101 7.34 -6.00 13.35
CA PHE A 101 5.93 -6.43 13.31
C PHE A 101 5.79 -7.95 13.18
N LEU A 102 6.56 -8.57 12.29
CA LEU A 102 6.52 -10.02 12.04
C LEU A 102 7.07 -10.85 13.22
N SER A 103 7.95 -10.26 14.03
CA SER A 103 8.52 -10.93 15.21
C SER A 103 7.58 -10.98 16.42
N GLN A 104 6.43 -10.31 16.38
CA GLN A 104 5.46 -10.35 17.47
C GLN A 104 4.74 -11.71 17.51
N GLU A 105 4.60 -12.31 18.68
CA GLU A 105 3.90 -13.60 18.83
C GLU A 105 2.45 -13.54 18.32
N SER A 106 1.78 -12.40 18.47
CA SER A 106 0.43 -12.17 17.95
C SER A 106 0.39 -12.30 16.43
N THR A 107 1.42 -11.82 15.74
CA THR A 107 1.56 -11.89 14.29
C THR A 107 1.84 -13.33 13.84
N GLN A 108 2.68 -14.07 14.56
CA GLN A 108 2.99 -15.46 14.23
C GLN A 108 1.75 -16.35 14.31
N LYS A 109 0.88 -16.14 15.31
CA LYS A 109 -0.38 -16.89 15.50
C LYS A 109 -1.43 -16.65 14.40
N LEU A 110 -1.31 -15.58 13.61
CA LEU A 110 -2.20 -15.32 12.47
C LEU A 110 -1.94 -16.28 11.30
N PHE A 111 -0.73 -16.84 11.17
CA PHE A 111 -0.33 -17.69 10.06
C PHE A 111 -0.27 -19.19 10.39
N GLU A 112 -0.57 -19.57 11.64
CA GLU A 112 -0.58 -20.97 12.10
C GLU A 112 -2.00 -21.61 12.08
N GLN A 113 -3.01 -20.89 11.59
CA GLN A 113 -4.41 -21.34 11.47
C GLN A 113 -4.76 -21.68 10.03
#